data_AF-A0A953ZAL7-F1
#
_entry.id   AF-A0A953ZAL7-F1
#
_cell.length_a   1.000
_cell.length_b   1.000
_cell.length_c   1.000
_cell.angle_alpha   90.00
_cell.angle_beta   90.00
_cell.angle_gamma   90.00
#
_symmetry.space_group_name_H-M   'P 1'
#
loop_
_entity.id
_entity.type
_entity.pdbx_description
1 polymer ?
#
loop_
_entity_poly.entity_id
_entity_poly.type
_entity_poly.pdbx_seq_one_letter_code
_entity_poly.pdbx_strand_id
1 'polypeptide(L)'
;VKLTISGDGEAWKQLGSETLFTALTPSSSDVKDGGLEVLSAFFVANHHGGDIGLIAKGAQPRIELTLPNDPLAAERPPTNPNFLDDVFDMFELQQLNSQTSPQ
;
A
#
# COMPACT_ATOMS: atom_id res chain seq x y z
N VAL A 1 -8.31 17.40 2.08
CA VAL A 1 -9.15 16.94 3.21
C VAL A 1 -8.35 15.95 4.05
N LYS A 2 -8.49 16.02 5.38
CA LYS A 2 -7.82 15.12 6.32
C LYS A 2 -8.85 14.49 7.26
N LEU A 3 -8.85 13.18 7.35
CA LEU A 3 -9.75 12.39 8.18
C LEU A 3 -8.92 11.52 9.12
N THR A 4 -9.33 11.42 10.39
CA THR A 4 -8.67 10.57 11.37
C THR A 4 -9.68 9.58 11.93
N ILE A 5 -9.33 8.30 11.90
CA ILE A 5 -10.14 7.20 12.43
C ILE A 5 -9.37 6.62 13.62
N SER A 6 -10.02 6.58 14.79
CA SER A 6 -9.48 5.99 16.02
C SER A 6 -10.26 4.74 16.40
N GLY A 7 -9.56 3.72 16.90
CA GLY A 7 -10.16 2.53 17.49
C GLY A 7 -9.89 2.40 18.98
N ASP A 8 -10.67 1.55 19.67
CA ASP A 8 -10.53 1.31 21.12
C ASP A 8 -9.43 0.29 21.47
N GLY A 9 -8.62 -0.14 20.49
CA GLY A 9 -7.54 -1.11 20.68
C GLY A 9 -6.27 -0.53 21.31
N GLU A 10 -5.26 -1.38 21.48
CA GLU A 10 -3.91 -0.92 21.85
C GLU A 10 -3.22 -0.22 20.68
N ALA A 11 -2.40 0.79 21.00
CA ALA A 11 -1.58 1.45 20.00
C ALA A 11 -0.60 0.49 19.31
N TRP A 12 -0.43 0.64 18.00
CA TRP A 12 0.48 -0.21 17.24
C TRP A 12 1.93 0.02 17.67
N LYS A 13 2.67 -1.08 17.79
CA LYS A 13 4.13 -1.05 17.90
C LYS A 13 4.72 -0.59 16.57
N GLN A 14 5.77 0.21 16.62
CA GLN A 14 6.40 0.82 15.45
C GLN A 14 6.85 -0.22 14.40
N LEU A 15 7.35 -1.38 14.85
CA LEU A 15 7.74 -2.49 13.97
C LEU A 15 6.54 -3.26 13.36
N GLY A 16 5.35 -3.15 13.97
CA GLY A 16 4.13 -3.83 13.54
C GLY A 16 3.24 -2.99 12.62
N SER A 17 3.48 -1.69 12.51
CA SER A 17 2.70 -0.82 11.61
C SER A 17 3.12 -0.93 10.15
N GLU A 18 4.39 -1.23 9.86
CA GLU A 18 4.87 -1.35 8.47
C GLU A 18 4.35 -2.61 7.78
N THR A 19 4.16 -3.69 8.56
CA THR A 19 3.62 -4.96 8.06
C THR A 19 2.15 -4.86 7.65
N LEU A 20 1.42 -3.85 8.15
CA LEU A 20 0.03 -3.59 7.77
C LEU A 20 -0.15 -3.17 6.31
N PHE A 21 0.89 -2.60 5.68
CA PHE A 21 0.88 -2.26 4.25
C PHE A 21 1.52 -3.33 3.37
N THR A 22 1.83 -4.51 3.93
CA THR A 22 2.51 -5.58 3.19
C THR A 22 1.60 -6.81 3.15
N ALA A 23 1.19 -7.19 1.94
CA ALA A 23 0.29 -8.33 1.72
C ALA A 23 0.88 -9.62 2.32
N LEU A 24 0.03 -10.41 2.99
CA LEU A 24 0.36 -11.74 3.50
C LEU A 24 1.53 -11.75 4.52
N THR A 25 1.86 -10.60 5.09
CA THR A 25 2.84 -10.56 6.17
C THR A 25 2.25 -11.21 7.40
N PRO A 26 2.96 -12.14 8.06
CA PRO A 26 2.52 -12.66 9.34
C PRO A 26 2.47 -11.51 10.33
N SER A 27 1.26 -11.06 10.64
CA SER A 27 1.03 -10.03 11.65
C SER A 27 1.39 -10.59 13.02
N SER A 28 2.24 -9.89 13.76
CA SER A 28 2.43 -10.18 15.18
C SER A 28 1.10 -9.91 15.89
N SER A 29 0.39 -10.96 16.33
CA SER A 29 -0.76 -11.05 17.28
C SER A 29 -1.94 -10.06 17.24
N ASP A 30 -1.75 -8.85 16.73
CA ASP A 30 -2.58 -7.67 16.97
C ASP A 30 -3.49 -7.36 15.76
N VAL A 31 -3.23 -8.00 14.61
CA VAL A 31 -3.98 -7.81 13.36
C VAL A 31 -4.53 -9.16 12.93
N LYS A 32 -5.85 -9.33 13.05
CA LYS A 32 -6.55 -10.58 12.71
C LYS A 32 -6.57 -10.87 11.21
N ASP A 33 -6.40 -9.83 10.39
CA ASP A 33 -6.47 -9.91 8.93
C ASP A 33 -5.09 -9.67 8.33
N GLY A 34 -4.70 -10.48 7.33
CA GLY A 34 -3.35 -10.60 6.78
C GLY A 34 -2.84 -9.39 5.97
N GLY A 35 -3.04 -8.17 6.47
CA GLY A 35 -2.59 -6.90 5.87
C GLY A 35 -3.38 -6.47 4.64
N LEU A 36 -4.34 -7.26 4.15
CA LEU A 36 -5.04 -7.01 2.89
C LEU A 36 -5.97 -5.79 2.94
N GLU A 37 -6.61 -5.53 4.08
CA GLU A 37 -7.60 -4.45 4.19
C GLU A 37 -6.96 -3.06 4.18
N VAL A 38 -5.91 -2.88 5.00
CA VAL A 38 -5.15 -1.62 5.05
C VAL A 38 -4.42 -1.38 3.73
N LEU A 39 -3.87 -2.43 3.13
CA LEU A 39 -3.28 -2.34 1.80
C LEU A 39 -4.32 -1.96 0.72
N SER A 40 -5.51 -2.56 0.76
CA SER A 40 -6.60 -2.21 -0.17
C SER A 40 -7.03 -0.75 0.00
N ALA A 41 -7.17 -0.29 1.24
CA ALA A 41 -7.49 1.10 1.54
C ALA A 41 -6.41 2.06 1.02
N PHE A 42 -5.13 1.69 1.17
CA PHE A 42 -4.01 2.45 0.63
C PHE A 42 -4.13 2.62 -0.89
N PHE A 43 -4.36 1.53 -1.63
CA PHE A 43 -4.54 1.60 -3.09
C PHE A 43 -5.72 2.49 -3.48
N VAL A 44 -6.85 2.41 -2.78
CA VAL A 44 -8.00 3.27 -3.03
C VAL A 44 -7.64 4.74 -2.82
N ALA A 45 -7.01 5.09 -1.69
CA ALA A 45 -6.60 6.46 -1.42
C ALA A 45 -5.59 6.97 -2.45
N ASN A 46 -4.57 6.16 -2.75
CA ASN A 46 -3.52 6.49 -3.70
C ASN A 46 -4.06 6.69 -5.12
N HIS A 47 -5.02 5.86 -5.55
CA HIS A 47 -5.69 6.02 -6.85
C HIS A 47 -6.46 7.34 -6.99
N HIS A 48 -6.85 7.94 -5.86
CA HIS A 48 -7.52 9.24 -5.81
C HIS A 48 -6.55 10.41 -5.50
N GLY A 49 -5.23 10.19 -5.64
CA GLY A 49 -4.20 11.18 -5.37
C GLY A 49 -4.01 11.50 -3.88
N GLY A 50 -4.43 10.58 -3.03
CA GLY A 50 -4.31 10.69 -1.57
C GLY A 50 -3.31 9.71 -0.97
N ASP A 51 -3.34 9.64 0.35
CA ASP A 51 -2.45 8.80 1.14
C ASP A 51 -3.11 8.32 2.43
N ILE A 52 -2.62 7.20 2.96
CA ILE A 52 -3.02 6.65 4.26
C ILE A 52 -1.79 6.48 5.14
N GLY A 53 -1.82 7.13 6.31
CA GLY A 53 -0.81 7.02 7.34
C GLY A 53 -1.31 6.29 8.58
N LEU A 54 -0.42 5.55 9.24
CA LEU A 54 -0.67 4.97 10.55
C LEU A 54 0.00 5.83 11.63
N ILE A 55 -0.77 6.18 12.65
CA ILE A 55 -0.27 6.96 13.79
C ILE A 55 -0.02 6.00 14.96
N ALA A 56 1.24 5.61 15.13
CA ALA A 56 1.69 4.74 16.22
C ALA A 56 1.85 5.48 17.58
N LYS A 57 1.76 6.81 17.59
CA LYS A 57 1.87 7.61 18.83
C LYS A 57 0.51 7.75 19.51
N GLY A 58 0.39 7.26 20.75
CA GLY A 58 -0.79 7.46 21.59
C GLY A 58 -1.15 6.21 22.41
N ALA A 59 -2.30 6.26 23.08
CA ALA A 59 -2.86 5.11 23.78
C ALA A 59 -3.69 4.19 22.86
N GLN A 60 -4.13 4.70 21.71
CA GLN A 60 -5.07 4.05 20.79
C GLN A 60 -4.55 4.04 19.34
N PRO A 61 -4.91 3.02 18.54
CA PRO A 61 -4.57 2.94 17.14
C PRO A 61 -5.33 4.02 16.36
N ARG A 62 -4.62 4.67 15.44
CA ARG A 62 -5.18 5.79 14.65
C ARG A 62 -4.72 5.73 13.21
N ILE A 63 -5.68 5.74 12.29
CA ILE A 63 -5.44 5.86 10.84
C ILE A 63 -5.72 7.29 10.42
N GLU A 64 -4.85 7.82 9.57
CA GLU A 64 -5.02 9.12 8.93
C GLU A 64 -5.19 8.93 7.43
N LEU A 65 -6.27 9.47 6.87
CA LEU A 65 -6.52 9.53 5.44
C LEU A 65 -6.38 10.98 4.97
N THR A 66 -5.53 11.18 3.98
CA THR A 66 -5.35 12.48 3.32
C THR A 66 -5.81 12.36 1.87
N LEU A 67 -6.68 13.27 1.44
CA LEU A 67 -7.17 13.36 0.06
C LEU A 67 -7.00 14.80 -0.47
N PRO A 68 -6.81 14.99 -1.78
CA PRO A 68 -6.88 16.31 -2.40
C PRO A 68 -8.20 17.01 -2.06
N ASN A 69 -8.15 18.32 -1.82
CA ASN A 69 -9.38 19.09 -1.59
C ASN A 69 -10.12 19.37 -2.91
N ASP A 70 -9.37 19.48 -3.99
CA ASP A 70 -9.88 19.61 -5.35
C ASP A 70 -9.67 18.27 -6.09
N PRO A 71 -10.75 17.58 -6.50
CA PRO A 71 -10.66 16.33 -7.27
C PRO A 71 -9.94 16.47 -8.61
N LEU A 72 -9.90 17.67 -9.19
CA LEU A 72 -9.24 17.94 -10.47
C LEU A 72 -7.72 18.10 -10.30
N ALA A 73 -7.27 18.44 -9.10
CA ALA A 73 -5.84 18.53 -8.75
C ALA A 73 -5.26 17.21 -8.22
N ALA A 74 -6.04 16.13 -8.25
CA ALA A 74 -5.58 14.82 -7.80
C ALA A 74 -4.51 14.27 -8.75
N GLU A 75 -3.26 14.22 -8.27
CA GLU A 75 -2.17 13.52 -8.96
C GLU A 75 -2.38 12.02 -8.82
N ARG A 76 -3.00 11.41 -9.83
CA ARG A 76 -3.23 9.96 -9.86
C ARG A 76 -1.99 9.27 -10.39
N PRO A 77 -1.64 8.09 -9.86
CA PRO A 77 -0.65 7.23 -10.50
C PRO A 77 -1.02 7.03 -11.96
N PRO A 78 -0.06 7.10 -12.89
CA PRO A 78 -0.34 6.86 -14.30
C PRO A 78 -0.93 5.45 -14.44
N THR A 79 -2.18 5.36 -14.89
CA THR A 79 -2.74 4.10 -15.36
C THR A 79 -2.06 3.80 -16.68
N ASN A 80 -1.05 2.94 -16.67
CA ASN A 80 -0.51 2.39 -17.90
C ASN A 80 -1.51 1.34 -18.41
N PRO A 81 -2.24 1.62 -19.50
CA PRO A 81 -3.22 0.67 -20.04
C PRO A 81 -2.56 -0.63 -20.52
N ASN A 82 -1.26 -0.57 -20.83
CA ASN A 82 -0.45 -1.69 -21.28
C ASN A 82 0.44 -2.24 -20.14
N PHE A 83 0.16 -1.92 -18.88
CA PHE A 83 1.00 -2.36 -17.76
C PHE A 83 1.22 -3.88 -17.75
N LEU A 84 0.15 -4.64 -18.05
CA LEU A 84 0.27 -6.10 -18.13
C LEU A 84 1.14 -6.54 -19.30
N ASP A 85 0.99 -5.91 -20.46
CA ASP A 85 1.83 -6.18 -21.64
C ASP A 85 3.30 -5.89 -21.32
N ASP A 86 3.60 -4.74 -20.69
CA ASP A 86 4.95 -4.36 -20.28
C ASP A 86 5.56 -5.34 -19.25
N VAL A 87 4.73 -5.86 -18.33
CA VAL A 87 5.17 -6.87 -17.35
C VAL A 87 5.48 -8.19 -18.06
N PHE A 88 4.64 -8.63 -19.01
CA PHE A 88 4.89 -9.85 -19.77
C PHE A 88 6.13 -9.73 -20.66
N ASP A 89 6.30 -8.61 -21.35
CA ASP A 89 7.47 -8.31 -22.18
C ASP A 89 8.77 -8.31 -21.35
N MET A 90 8.72 -7.74 -20.13
CA MET A 90 9.86 -7.77 -19.21
C MET A 90 10.23 -9.20 -18.81
N PHE A 91 9.26 -10.07 -18.53
CA PHE A 91 9.52 -11.47 -18.20
C PHE A 91 10.10 -12.25 -19.40
N GLU A 92 9.59 -12.03 -20.61
CA GLU A 92 10.11 -12.66 -21.82
C GLU A 92 11.56 -12.24 -22.11
N LEU A 93 11.87 -10.94 -21.97
CA LEU A 93 13.23 -10.41 -22.12
C LEU A 93 14.21 -11.00 -21.09
N GLN A 94 13.78 -11.19 -19.84
CA GLN A 94 14.61 -11.84 -18.82
C GLN A 94 14.89 -13.31 -19.13
N GLN A 95 13.90 -14.03 -19.65
CA GLN A 95 14.10 -15.43 -20.07
C GLN A 95 15.04 -15.53 -21.27
N LEU A 96 14.92 -14.64 -22.26
CA LEU A 96 15.82 -14.59 -23.40
C LEU A 96 17.27 -14.35 -22.97
N ASN A 97 17.48 -13.35 -22.10
CA ASN A 97 18.82 -12.99 -21.60
C ASN A 97 19.44 -14.10 -20.74
N SER A 98 18.63 -14.87 -20.01
CA SER A 98 19.07 -16.01 -19.22
C SER A 98 19.50 -17.22 -20.07
N GLN A 99 19.00 -17.32 -21.30
CA GLN A 99 19.38 -18.38 -22.25
C GLN A 99 20.61 -18.02 -23.10
N THR A 100 20.95 -16.74 -23.20
CA THR A 100 22.08 -16.25 -24.02
C THR A 100 23.38 -16.04 -23.26
N SER A 101 23.44 -16.28 -21.94
CA SER A 101 24.72 -16.29 -21.20
C SER A 101 25.55 -17.52 -21.59
N PRO A 102 26.67 -17.38 -22.30
CA PRO A 102 27.59 -18.48 -22.52
C PRO A 102 28.35 -18.76 -21.21
N GLN A 103 28.45 -20.04 -20.85
CA GLN A 103 29.48 -20.52 -19.91
C GLN A 103 30.87 -20.41 -20.53
#